data_AF-A0A1W1GX09-F1
#
_entry.id   AF-A0A1W1GX09-F1
#
_cell.length_a   1.000
_cell.length_b   1.000
_cell.length_c   1.000
_cell.angle_alpha   90.00
_cell.angle_beta   90.00
_cell.angle_gamma   90.00
#
_symmetry.space_group_name_H-M   'P 1'
#
loop_
_entity.id
_entity.type
_entity.pdbx_description
1 polymer ?
#
loop_
_entity_poly.entity_id
_entity_poly.type
_entity_poly.pdbx_seq_one_letter_code
_entity_poly.pdbx_strand_id
1 'polypeptide(L)' 'MDEFWSKRQVRTRLGFSTDAELARLFGISRSAVSQWPRGFPIPPLRRYILQQRYPALFPMDDDSHDETA' A
#
# COMPACT_ATOMS: atom_id res chain seq x y z
N MET A 1 -9.07 10.88 9.12
CA MET A 1 -9.34 9.43 9.11
C MET A 1 -8.05 8.80 8.67
N ASP A 2 -7.42 7.97 9.51
CA ASP A 2 -6.10 7.39 9.23
C ASP A 2 -6.05 6.81 7.81
N GLU A 3 -5.22 7.42 6.95
CA GLU A 3 -5.14 7.13 5.52
C GLU A 3 -4.31 5.85 5.30
N PHE A 4 -4.75 4.73 5.89
CA PHE A 4 -4.07 3.45 5.72
C PHE A 4 -4.55 2.74 4.45
N TRP A 5 -3.61 2.25 3.63
CA TRP A 5 -3.95 1.50 2.43
C TRP A 5 -4.08 0.01 2.71
N SER A 6 -5.31 -0.47 2.62
CA SER A 6 -5.62 -1.89 2.57
C SER A 6 -5.13 -2.53 1.28
N LYS A 7 -4.93 -3.85 1.31
CA LYS A 7 -4.58 -4.65 0.10
C LYS A 7 -5.48 -4.34 -1.10
N ARG A 8 -6.79 -4.14 -0.88
CA ARG A 8 -7.74 -3.86 -1.98
C ARG A 8 -7.46 -2.49 -2.61
N GLN A 9 -7.28 -1.45 -1.81
CA GLN A 9 -6.98 -0.10 -2.30
C GLN A 9 -5.66 -0.07 -3.06
N VAL A 10 -4.64 -0.76 -2.56
CA VAL A 10 -3.34 -0.87 -3.22
C VAL A 10 -3.47 -1.48 -4.61
N ARG A 11 -4.20 -2.60 -4.75
CA ARG A 11 -4.45 -3.22 -6.07
C ARG A 11 -5.20 -2.27 -7.00
N THR A 12 -6.27 -1.63 -6.53
CA THR A 12 -7.06 -0.70 -7.34
C THR A 12 -6.22 0.48 -7.84
N ARG A 13 -5.39 1.10 -6.99
CA ARG A 13 -4.52 2.21 -7.40
C ARG A 13 -3.43 1.80 -8.39
N LEU A 14 -2.92 0.58 -8.26
CA LEU A 14 -1.93 0.03 -9.18
C LEU A 14 -2.55 -0.55 -10.47
N GLY A 15 -3.88 -0.56 -10.60
CA GLY A 15 -4.57 -1.17 -11.72
C GLY A 15 -4.51 -2.70 -11.74
N PHE A 16 -4.19 -3.34 -10.60
CA PHE A 16 -4.10 -4.79 -10.49
C PHE A 16 -5.45 -5.41 -10.19
N SER A 17 -5.74 -6.53 -10.85
CA SER A 17 -6.96 -7.31 -10.62
C SER A 17 -6.74 -8.42 -9.59
N THR A 18 -5.49 -8.86 -9.42
CA THR A 18 -5.16 -10.08 -8.67
C THR A 18 -4.09 -9.86 -7.61
N ASP A 19 -4.11 -10.72 -6.58
CA ASP A 19 -3.05 -10.78 -5.56
C ASP A 19 -1.72 -11.29 -6.15
N ALA A 20 -1.76 -11.98 -7.29
CA ALA A 20 -0.56 -12.49 -7.97
C ALA A 20 0.26 -11.35 -8.60
N GLU A 21 -0.39 -10.36 -9.21
CA GLU A 21 0.27 -9.16 -9.74
C GLU A 21 0.93 -8.36 -8.62
N LEU A 22 0.20 -8.18 -7.51
CA LEU A 22 0.74 -7.52 -6.33
C LEU A 22 1.93 -8.28 -5.74
N ALA A 23 1.87 -9.62 -5.70
CA ALA A 23 2.96 -10.46 -5.22
C ALA A 23 4.22 -10.35 -6.10
N ARG A 24 4.04 -10.32 -7.44
CA ARG A 24 5.12 -10.12 -8.40
C ARG A 24 5.81 -8.77 -8.20
N LEU A 25 5.04 -7.69 -8.01
CA LEU A 25 5.59 -6.36 -7.74
C LEU A 25 6.51 -6.35 -6.52
N PHE A 26 6.13 -7.10 -5.49
CA PHE A 26 6.84 -7.20 -4.21
C PHE A 26 7.91 -8.30 -4.15
N GLY A 27 8.04 -9.12 -5.19
CA GLY A 27 8.96 -10.26 -5.20
C GLY A 27 8.64 -11.31 -4.14
N ILE A 28 7.37 -11.52 -3.82
CA ILE A 28 6.91 -12.53 -2.84
C ILE A 28 5.92 -13.51 -3.46
N SER A 29 5.55 -14.54 -2.70
CA SER A 29 4.54 -15.50 -3.13
C SER A 29 3.12 -14.91 -3.08
N ARG A 30 2.25 -15.37 -3.97
CA ARG A 30 0.81 -15.06 -3.95
C ARG A 30 0.19 -15.43 -2.59
N SER A 31 0.60 -16.55 -2.00
CA SER A 31 0.08 -17.02 -0.71
C SER A 31 0.37 -16.03 0.42
N ALA A 32 1.56 -15.43 0.44
CA ALA A 32 1.90 -14.41 1.44
C ALA A 32 0.96 -13.20 1.34
N VAL A 33 0.65 -12.74 0.12
CA VAL A 33 -0.31 -11.63 -0.11
C VAL A 33 -1.74 -12.04 0.25
N SER A 34 -2.12 -13.30 -0.01
CA SER A 34 -3.45 -13.81 0.31
C SER A 34 -3.71 -13.86 1.82
N GLN A 35 -2.67 -14.09 2.62
CA GLN A 35 -2.74 -14.13 4.09
C GLN A 35 -2.85 -12.74 4.74
N TRP A 36 -2.63 -11.66 4.00
CA TRP A 36 -2.77 -10.32 4.57
C TRP A 36 -4.20 -10.06 5.04
N PRO A 37 -4.35 -9.48 6.25
CA PRO A 37 -5.66 -9.23 6.83
C PRO A 37 -6.50 -8.31 5.93
N ARG A 38 -7.76 -8.71 5.71
CA ARG A 38 -8.71 -7.93 4.91
C ARG A 38 -9.17 -6.73 5.73
N GLY A 39 -9.13 -5.54 5.13
CA GLY A 39 -9.56 -4.30 5.80
C GLY A 39 -8.52 -3.65 6.70
N PHE A 40 -7.33 -4.25 6.84
CA PHE A 40 -6.19 -3.67 7.56
C PHE A 40 -5.15 -3.13 6.58
N PRO A 41 -4.27 -2.21 7.02
CA PRO A 41 -3.11 -1.79 6.25
C PRO A 41 -2.30 -2.98 5.74
N ILE A 42 -1.72 -2.83 4.55
CA ILE A 42 -0.65 -3.74 4.12
C ILE A 42 0.55 -3.63 5.08
N PRO A 43 1.42 -4.64 5.15
CA PRO A 43 2.58 -4.61 6.04
C PRO A 43 3.43 -3.33 5.87
N PRO A 44 3.94 -2.72 6.96
CA PRO A 44 4.64 -1.43 6.91
C PRO A 44 5.79 -1.37 5.90
N LEU A 45 6.60 -2.43 5.82
CA LEU A 45 7.69 -2.53 4.84
C LEU A 45 7.18 -2.45 3.39
N ARG A 46 6.01 -3.04 3.11
CA ARG A 46 5.40 -3.02 1.77
C ARG A 46 4.79 -1.66 1.45
N ARG A 47 4.25 -0.97 2.46
CA ARG A 47 3.83 0.42 2.34
C ARG A 47 5.01 1.32 1.98
N TYR A 48 6.11 1.21 2.70
CA TYR A 48 7.32 1.99 2.44
C TYR A 48 7.85 1.78 1.01
N ILE A 49 7.92 0.53 0.54
CA ILE A 49 8.34 0.24 -0.84
C ILE A 49 7.42 0.90 -1.88
N LEU A 50 6.10 0.92 -1.65
CA LEU A 50 5.17 1.60 -2.55
C LEU A 50 5.37 3.10 -2.57
N GLN A 51 5.59 3.71 -1.40
CA GLN A 51 5.85 5.15 -1.29
C GLN A 51 7.14 5.55 -2.01
N GLN A 52 8.19 4.74 -1.88
CA GLN A 52 9.46 4.97 -2.57
C GLN A 52 9.35 4.79 -4.09
N ARG A 53 8.61 3.79 -4.56
CA ARG A 53 8.52 3.44 -5.99
C ARG A 53 7.46 4.25 -6.74
N TYR A 54 6.38 4.62 -6.06
CA TYR A 54 5.21 5.27 -6.66
C TYR A 54 4.74 6.44 -5.77
N PRO A 55 5.58 7.46 -5.52
CA PRO A 55 5.25 8.56 -4.62
C PRO A 55 4.00 9.34 -5.06
N ALA A 56 3.72 9.41 -6.36
CA ALA A 56 2.51 10.06 -6.89
C ALA A 56 1.20 9.28 -6.59
N LEU A 57 1.28 7.96 -6.41
CA LEU A 57 0.12 7.10 -6.11
C LEU A 57 -0.01 6.80 -4.61
N PHE A 58 1.11 6.83 -3.91
CA PHE A 58 1.25 6.55 -2.48
C PHE A 58 2.17 7.62 -1.88
N PRO A 59 1.64 8.82 -1.57
CA PRO A 59 2.44 9.83 -0.90
C PRO A 59 2.93 9.30 0.44
N MET A 60 4.11 9.74 0.89
CA MET A 60 4.38 9.64 2.32
C MET A 60 3.49 10.70 2.96
N ASP A 61 2.64 10.31 3.92
CA ASP A 61 2.09 11.27 4.85
C ASP A 61 3.29 11.92 5.54
N ASP A 62 3.79 12.99 4.94
CA ASP A 62 4.53 14.01 5.65
C ASP A 62 3.51 14.56 6.64
N ASP A 63 3.84 14.49 7.92
CA ASP A 63 3.09 15.10 9.01
C ASP A 63 3.15 16.62 8.82
N SER A 64 2.51 17.13 7.78
CA SER A 64 2.13 18.51 7.63
C SER A 64 0.79 18.66 8.33
N HIS A 65 0.80 18.48 9.67
CA HIS A 65 -0.15 19.23 10.46
C HIS A 65 0.31 20.68 10.34
N ASP A 66 -0.27 21.34 9.35
CA ASP A 66 -0.21 22.77 9.12
C ASP A 66 -0.48 23.46 10.47
N GLU A 67 0.58 23.97 11.08
CA GLU A 67 0.56 24.80 12.28
C GLU A 67 -0.10 26.13 11.87
N THR A 68 -1.43 26.15 11.78
CA THR A 68 -2.17 27.37 11.46
C THR A 68 -2.46 28.16 12.73
N ALA A 69 -1.72 29.26 12.86
CA ALA A 69 -2.14 30.60 13.31
C ALA A 69 -2.48 30.83 14.80
#